data_AF-A0A2S1WBN3-F1
#
_entry.id   AF-A0A2S1WBN3-F1
#
_cell.length_a   1.000
_cell.length_b   1.000
_cell.length_c   1.000
_cell.angle_alpha   90.00
_cell.angle_beta   90.00
_cell.angle_gamma   90.00
#
_symmetry.space_group_name_H-M   'P 1'
#
loop_
_entity.id
_entity.type
_entity.pdbx_description
1 polymer ?
#
loop_
_entity_poly.entity_id
_entity_poly.type
_entity_poly.pdbx_seq_one_letter_code
_entity_poly.pdbx_strand_id
1 'polypeptide(L)'
;MKNLLELLNTLGFQIDEPLPGFVMVSLSFLVLLCLSLFNVINICIYLLSIFIVSHEKFLSKIPQEYVFIHKLLIFYKNIRISFIIYEFIILSLCLSFMIYCCYDIVSIYVHFK
;
A
#
# COMPACT_ATOMS: atom_id res chain seq x y z
N MET A 1 9.45 13.05 -15.67
CA MET A 1 9.48 11.58 -15.47
C MET A 1 10.51 10.91 -16.37
N LYS A 2 11.79 11.33 -16.35
CA LYS A 2 12.86 10.74 -17.18
C LYS A 2 13.86 9.89 -16.37
N ASN A 3 14.00 10.17 -15.09
CA ASN A 3 15.07 9.56 -14.29
C ASN A 3 14.83 8.09 -13.89
N LEU A 4 13.59 7.62 -13.83
CA LEU A 4 13.32 6.25 -13.37
C LEU A 4 13.56 5.21 -14.49
N LEU A 5 13.22 5.57 -15.73
CA LEU A 5 13.48 4.78 -16.93
C LEU A 5 14.99 4.68 -17.23
N GLU A 6 15.73 5.79 -17.12
CA GLU A 6 17.20 5.79 -17.29
C GLU A 6 17.92 5.00 -16.19
N LEU A 7 17.40 4.99 -14.96
CA LEU A 7 17.95 4.19 -13.86
C LEU A 7 17.76 2.69 -14.10
N LEU A 8 16.64 2.29 -14.71
CA LEU A 8 16.38 0.89 -15.10
C LEU A 8 17.28 0.46 -16.28
N ASN A 9 17.47 1.34 -17.28
CA ASN A 9 18.39 1.09 -18.38
C ASN A 9 19.85 0.97 -17.92
N THR A 10 20.29 1.77 -16.94
CA THR A 10 21.66 1.68 -16.38
C THR A 10 21.88 0.44 -15.51
N LEU A 11 20.81 -0.16 -14.96
CA LEU A 11 20.85 -1.46 -14.27
C LEU A 11 20.81 -2.67 -15.23
N GLY A 12 20.82 -2.44 -16.54
CA GLY A 12 20.89 -3.49 -17.57
C GLY A 12 19.53 -3.98 -18.09
N PHE A 13 18.42 -3.36 -17.72
CA PHE A 13 17.13 -3.62 -18.35
C PHE A 13 17.06 -2.80 -19.64
N GLN A 14 17.39 -3.38 -20.80
CA GLN A 14 17.18 -2.72 -22.09
C GLN A 14 15.67 -2.64 -22.40
N ILE A 15 15.09 -1.44 -22.31
CA ILE A 15 13.64 -1.16 -22.46
C ILE A 15 13.23 -0.96 -23.94
N ASP A 16 14.16 -1.08 -24.89
CA ASP A 16 13.91 -0.81 -26.32
C ASP A 16 13.22 -1.98 -27.06
N GLU A 17 13.16 -3.17 -26.46
CA GLU A 17 12.33 -4.29 -26.91
C GLU A 17 11.03 -4.34 -26.08
N PRO A 18 9.89 -4.81 -26.64
CA PRO A 18 8.68 -5.01 -25.84
C PRO A 18 9.07 -5.88 -24.64
N LEU A 19 9.08 -5.29 -23.44
CA LEU A 19 9.50 -6.00 -22.23
C LEU A 19 8.81 -7.36 -22.22
N PRO A 20 9.54 -8.46 -21.98
CA PRO A 20 8.92 -9.78 -21.90
C PRO A 20 7.72 -9.65 -20.98
N GLY A 21 6.52 -10.08 -21.40
CA GLY A 21 5.28 -9.83 -20.66
C GLY A 21 5.40 -10.23 -19.17
N PHE A 22 6.23 -11.24 -18.89
CA PHE A 22 6.63 -11.65 -17.56
C PHE A 22 7.28 -10.54 -16.69
N VAL A 23 8.16 -9.72 -17.25
CA VAL A 23 8.84 -8.62 -16.53
C VAL A 23 7.85 -7.50 -16.19
N MET A 24 6.96 -7.15 -17.12
CA MET A 24 5.89 -6.17 -16.85
C MET A 24 4.96 -6.67 -15.74
N VAL A 25 4.49 -7.92 -15.81
CA VAL A 25 3.61 -8.49 -14.78
C VAL A 25 4.33 -8.54 -13.42
N SER A 26 5.62 -8.89 -13.40
CA SER A 26 6.43 -8.92 -12.16
C SER A 26 6.58 -7.54 -11.52
N LEU A 27 6.83 -6.50 -12.33
CA LEU A 27 6.91 -5.11 -11.85
C LEU A 27 5.55 -4.62 -11.33
N SER A 28 4.45 -4.90 -12.04
CA SER A 28 3.10 -4.58 -11.59
C SER A 28 2.75 -5.27 -10.27
N PHE A 29 3.15 -6.54 -10.12
CA PHE A 29 2.95 -7.29 -8.88
C PHE A 29 3.74 -6.69 -7.70
N LEU A 30 4.99 -6.27 -7.93
CA LEU A 30 5.80 -5.61 -6.91
C LEU A 30 5.17 -4.29 -6.44
N VAL A 31 4.66 -3.47 -7.37
CA VAL A 31 3.99 -2.21 -7.04
C VAL A 31 2.71 -2.46 -6.24
N LEU A 32 1.88 -3.43 -6.65
CA LEU A 32 0.67 -3.80 -5.92
C LEU A 32 0.98 -4.33 -4.52
N LEU A 33 2.05 -5.10 -4.36
CA LEU A 33 2.50 -5.61 -3.08
C LEU A 33 2.93 -4.46 -2.15
N CYS A 34 3.72 -3.51 -2.64
CA CYS A 34 4.10 -2.32 -1.88
C CYS A 34 2.88 -1.49 -1.44
N LEU A 35 1.90 -1.28 -2.34
CA LEU A 35 0.66 -0.58 -2.03
C LEU A 35 -0.16 -1.33 -0.96
N SER A 36 -0.26 -2.66 -1.07
CA SER A 36 -0.98 -3.47 -0.08
C SER A 36 -0.34 -3.39 1.31
N LEU A 37 0.99 -3.43 1.41
CA LEU A 37 1.72 -3.29 2.67
C LEU A 37 1.50 -1.89 3.28
N PHE A 38 1.53 -0.85 2.45
CA PHE A 38 1.27 0.51 2.90
C PHE A 38 -0.15 0.65 3.49
N ASN A 39 -1.17 0.08 2.84
CA ASN A 39 -2.53 0.09 3.36
C ASN A 39 -2.65 -0.69 4.68
N VAL A 40 -1.99 -1.84 4.81
CA VAL A 40 -1.99 -2.60 6.07
C VAL A 40 -1.35 -1.79 7.20
N ILE A 41 -0.22 -1.13 6.95
CA ILE A 41 0.43 -0.26 7.93
C ILE A 41 -0.50 0.88 8.34
N ASN A 42 -1.17 1.53 7.39
CA ASN A 42 -2.14 2.58 7.68
C ASN A 42 -3.27 2.05 8.56
N ILE A 43 -3.89 0.92 8.20
CA ILE A 43 -4.95 0.30 9.00
C ILE A 43 -4.48 0.02 10.44
N CYS A 44 -3.26 -0.50 10.61
CA CYS A 44 -2.68 -0.72 11.94
C CYS A 44 -2.53 0.58 12.75
N ILE A 45 -2.02 1.66 12.14
CA ILE A 45 -1.91 2.98 12.77
C ILE A 45 -3.30 3.52 13.14
N TYR A 46 -4.31 3.31 12.27
CA TYR A 46 -5.70 3.68 12.55
C TYR A 46 -6.27 2.91 13.74
N LEU A 47 -6.06 1.59 13.82
CA LEU A 47 -6.53 0.80 14.97
C LEU A 47 -5.83 1.23 16.27
N LEU A 48 -4.54 1.51 16.20
CA LEU A 48 -3.74 1.93 17.35
C LEU A 48 -4.16 3.31 17.86
N SER A 49 -4.45 4.26 16.96
CA SER A 49 -5.00 5.57 17.32
C SER A 49 -6.41 5.46 17.93
N ILE A 50 -7.28 4.59 17.40
CA ILE A 50 -8.58 4.30 18.02
C ILE A 50 -8.40 3.77 19.45
N PHE A 51 -7.48 2.83 19.65
CA PHE A 51 -7.19 2.24 20.95
C PHE A 51 -6.68 3.27 21.96
N ILE A 52 -5.79 4.17 21.54
CA ILE A 52 -5.29 5.27 22.40
C ILE A 52 -6.43 6.22 22.76
N VAL A 53 -7.28 6.59 21.79
CA VAL A 53 -8.38 7.54 22.02
C VAL A 53 -9.47 6.96 22.92
N SER A 54 -9.73 5.65 22.85
CA SER A 54 -10.74 4.99 23.69
C SER A 54 -10.31 4.79 25.14
N HIS A 55 -9.01 4.93 25.45
CA HIS A 55 -8.49 4.84 26.82
C HIS A 55 -8.02 6.22 27.29
N GLU A 56 -8.92 7.02 27.89
CA GLU A 56 -8.66 8.40 28.35
C GLU A 56 -7.40 8.52 29.25
N LYS A 57 -7.06 7.47 30.01
CA LYS A 57 -5.84 7.40 30.84
C LYS A 57 -4.52 7.46 30.05
N PHE A 58 -4.53 7.14 28.75
CA PHE A 58 -3.36 7.27 27.88
C PHE A 58 -3.26 8.68 27.30
N LEU A 59 -4.40 9.27 26.91
CA LEU A 59 -4.47 10.66 26.44
C LEU A 59 -3.96 11.64 27.50
N SER A 60 -4.30 11.42 28.77
CA SER A 60 -3.84 12.27 29.88
C SER A 60 -2.36 12.12 30.24
N LYS A 61 -1.67 11.11 29.70
CA LYS A 61 -0.23 10.88 29.92
C LYS A 61 0.65 11.45 28.81
N ILE A 62 0.07 11.90 27.70
CA ILE A 62 0.81 12.54 26.61
C ILE A 62 1.18 13.97 27.06
N PRO A 63 2.47 14.35 27.09
CA PRO A 63 2.88 15.70 27.46
C PRO A 63 2.22 16.73 26.54
N GLN A 64 1.67 17.81 27.11
CA GLN A 64 1.00 18.89 26.35
C GLN A 64 1.90 19.59 25.34
N GLU A 65 3.22 19.44 25.45
CA GLU A 65 4.21 19.95 24.49
C GLU A 65 4.02 19.36 23.08
N TYR A 66 3.43 18.17 22.96
CA TYR A 66 3.16 17.52 21.66
C TYR A 66 1.80 17.91 21.07
N VAL A 67 1.59 19.22 20.86
CA VAL A 67 0.37 19.79 20.26
C VAL A 67 0.01 19.12 18.92
N PHE A 68 1.01 18.72 18.14
CA PHE A 68 0.81 18.07 16.84
C PHE A 68 0.16 16.68 16.98
N ILE A 69 0.59 15.89 17.95
CA ILE A 69 0.04 14.54 18.21
C ILE A 69 -1.42 14.65 18.65
N HIS A 70 -1.74 15.63 19.50
CA HIS A 70 -3.12 15.89 19.91
C HIS A 70 -4.03 16.31 18.76
N LYS A 71 -3.59 17.22 17.89
CA LYS A 71 -4.35 17.65 16.71
C LYS A 71 -4.58 16.47 15.75
N LEU A 72 -3.57 15.64 15.56
CA LEU A 72 -3.65 14.45 14.71
C LEU A 72 -4.66 13.44 15.29
N LEU A 73 -4.62 13.15 16.60
CA LEU A 73 -5.61 12.28 17.26
C LEU A 73 -7.06 12.80 17.14
N ILE A 74 -7.29 14.12 17.28
CA ILE A 74 -8.62 14.72 17.15
C ILE A 74 -9.12 14.68 15.71
N PHE A 75 -8.25 14.99 14.73
CA PHE A 75 -8.58 14.89 13.31
C PHE A 75 -8.98 13.45 12.93
N TYR A 76 -8.21 12.47 13.43
CA TYR A 76 -8.46 11.06 13.19
C TYR A 76 -9.76 10.56 13.87
N LYS A 77 -10.17 11.14 15.01
CA LYS A 77 -11.42 10.80 15.69
C LYS A 77 -12.66 11.03 14.79
N ASN A 78 -12.64 12.09 13.97
CA ASN A 78 -13.81 12.50 13.18
C ASN A 78 -13.98 11.72 11.87
N ILE A 79 -12.89 11.22 11.28
CA ILE A 79 -12.91 10.60 9.93
C ILE A 79 -12.72 9.07 10.01
N ARG A 80 -12.56 8.51 11.22
CA ARG A 80 -12.04 7.15 11.48
C ARG A 80 -12.70 6.04 10.67
N ILE A 81 -14.03 6.02 10.57
CA ILE A 81 -14.76 4.89 9.98
C ILE A 81 -14.71 4.96 8.46
N SER A 82 -14.96 6.14 7.88
CA SER A 82 -14.96 6.32 6.43
C SER A 82 -13.57 6.06 5.82
N PHE A 83 -12.49 6.45 6.51
CA PHE A 83 -11.14 6.21 6.02
C PHE A 83 -10.74 4.72 6.09
N ILE A 84 -11.08 4.03 7.18
CA ILE A 84 -10.83 2.58 7.30
C ILE A 84 -11.59 1.81 6.22
N ILE A 85 -12.86 2.16 5.96
CA ILE A 85 -13.64 1.53 4.90
C ILE A 85 -12.98 1.73 3.54
N TYR A 86 -12.51 2.95 3.25
CA TYR A 86 -11.84 3.26 1.98
C TYR A 86 -10.52 2.49 1.81
N GLU A 87 -9.68 2.44 2.85
CA GLU A 87 -8.44 1.65 2.87
C GLU A 87 -8.71 0.16 2.65
N PHE A 88 -9.78 -0.38 3.24
CA PHE A 88 -10.19 -1.77 3.06
C PHE A 88 -10.65 -2.07 1.63
N ILE A 89 -11.37 -1.13 0.99
CA ILE A 89 -11.77 -1.25 -0.41
C ILE A 89 -10.53 -1.26 -1.31
N ILE A 90 -9.58 -0.34 -1.11
CA ILE A 90 -8.33 -0.31 -1.90
C ILE A 90 -7.54 -1.60 -1.70
N LEU A 91 -7.43 -2.10 -0.46
CA LEU A 91 -6.75 -3.35 -0.17
C LEU A 91 -7.40 -4.54 -0.91
N SER A 92 -8.73 -4.63 -0.88
CA SER A 92 -9.48 -5.68 -1.58
C SER A 92 -9.27 -5.60 -3.10
N LEU A 93 -9.23 -4.41 -3.68
CA LEU A 93 -8.94 -4.21 -5.10
C LEU A 93 -7.51 -4.67 -5.43
N CYS A 94 -6.51 -4.26 -4.64
CA CYS A 94 -5.12 -4.67 -4.85
C CYS A 94 -4.96 -6.19 -4.82
N LEU A 95 -5.56 -6.86 -3.83
CA LEU A 95 -5.53 -8.32 -3.73
C LEU A 95 -6.22 -9.00 -4.93
N SER A 96 -7.35 -8.45 -5.38
CA SER A 96 -8.06 -8.98 -6.56
C SER A 96 -7.21 -8.87 -7.83
N PHE A 97 -6.52 -7.73 -8.03
CA PHE A 97 -5.59 -7.55 -9.14
C PHE A 97 -4.39 -8.48 -9.05
N MET A 98 -3.84 -8.70 -7.85
CA MET A 98 -2.74 -9.67 -7.66
C MET A 98 -3.17 -11.09 -8.02
N ILE A 99 -4.37 -11.51 -7.62
CA ILE A 99 -4.93 -12.82 -7.99
C ILE A 99 -5.08 -12.93 -9.51
N TYR A 100 -5.60 -11.88 -10.17
CA TYR A 100 -5.72 -11.84 -11.62
C TYR A 100 -4.36 -11.95 -12.31
N CYS A 101 -3.35 -11.20 -11.87
CA CYS A 101 -1.99 -11.31 -12.39
C CYS A 101 -1.41 -12.72 -12.21
N CYS A 102 -1.62 -13.35 -11.06
CA CYS A 102 -1.19 -14.73 -10.84
C CYS A 102 -1.86 -15.72 -11.80
N TYR A 103 -3.16 -15.57 -12.07
CA TYR A 103 -3.86 -16.42 -13.02
C TYR A 103 -3.29 -16.27 -14.45
N ASP A 104 -3.00 -15.03 -14.86
CA ASP A 104 -2.43 -14.75 -16.19
C ASP A 104 -1.05 -15.39 -16.35
N ILE A 105 -0.18 -15.33 -15.32
CA ILE A 105 1.13 -16.00 -15.33
C ILE A 105 0.97 -17.53 -15.46
N VAL A 106 0.06 -18.12 -14.69
CA VAL A 106 -0.18 -19.57 -14.71
C VAL A 106 -0.72 -20.00 -16.07
N SER A 107 -1.66 -19.24 -16.64
CA SER A 107 -2.20 -19.48 -17.98
C SER A 107 -1.11 -19.47 -19.07
N ILE A 108 -0.24 -18.46 -19.05
CA ILE A 108 0.92 -18.38 -19.95
C ILE A 108 1.82 -19.61 -19.75
N TYR A 109 2.13 -19.97 -18.51
CA TYR A 109 3.01 -21.11 -18.22
C TYR A 109 2.41 -22.46 -18.66
N VAL A 110 1.09 -22.64 -18.56
CA VAL A 110 0.40 -23.86 -18.99
C VAL A 110 0.28 -23.95 -20.51
N HIS A 111 0.04 -22.82 -21.21
CA HIS A 111 -0.13 -22.79 -22.67
C HIS A 111 1.18 -22.82 -23.46
N PHE A 112 2.30 -22.36 -22.87
CA PHE A 112 3.61 -22.34 -23.53
C PHE A 112 4.52 -23.53 -23.13
N LYS A 113 3.95 -24.56 -22.49
CA LYS A 113 4.61 -25.83 -22.17
C LYS A 113 4.16 -26.91 -23.15
#